data_AF-A0A850THC2-F1
#
_entry.id   AF-A0A850THC2-F1
#
_cell.length_a   1.000
_cell.length_b   1.000
_cell.length_c   1.000
_cell.angle_alpha   90.00
_cell.angle_beta   90.00
_cell.angle_gamma   90.00
#
_symmetry.space_group_name_H-M   'P 1'
#
loop_
_entity.id
_entity.type
_entity.pdbx_description
1 polymer ?
#
loop_
_entity_poly.entity_id
_entity_poly.type
_entity_poly.pdbx_seq_one_letter_code
_entity_poly.pdbx_strand_id
1 'polypeptide(L)'
;LPAQTTQQILRVIENDWKSFFNANREFKKNPGVFTGRPKPPNYKDKKDGLGIVIFTNQQCKIKNNFIHFPKAVRIDPIKTTVEK
;
A
#
# COMPACT_ATOMS: atom_id res chain seq x y z
N LEU A 1 4.15 13.92 1.65
CA LEU A 1 4.80 12.60 1.50
C LEU A 1 5.90 12.70 0.45
N PRO A 2 7.03 11.98 0.59
CA PRO A 2 8.07 11.94 -0.43
C PRO A 2 7.53 11.44 -1.78
N ALA A 3 8.03 11.98 -2.89
CA ALA A 3 7.53 11.68 -4.23
C ALA A 3 7.51 10.17 -4.56
N GLN A 4 8.57 9.44 -4.18
CA GLN A 4 8.64 7.99 -4.40
C GLN A 4 7.55 7.23 -3.64
N THR A 5 7.26 7.60 -2.39
CA THR A 5 6.17 7.02 -1.61
C THR A 5 4.82 7.27 -2.26
N THR A 6 4.58 8.50 -2.72
CA THR A 6 3.36 8.85 -3.45
C THR A 6 3.20 8.01 -4.71
N GLN A 7 4.26 7.80 -5.48
CA GLN A 7 4.23 6.94 -6.67
C GLN A 7 3.91 5.48 -6.33
N GLN A 8 4.41 4.95 -5.21
CA GLN A 8 4.01 3.60 -4.76
C GLN A 8 2.53 3.52 -4.42
N ILE A 9 1.98 4.54 -3.75
CA ILE A 9 0.54 4.60 -3.43
C ILE A 9 -0.30 4.59 -4.72
N LEU A 10 0.11 5.35 -5.74
CA LEU A 10 -0.58 5.36 -7.03
C LEU A 10 -0.57 3.98 -7.72
N ARG A 11 0.55 3.26 -7.66
CA ARG A 11 0.65 1.89 -8.21
C ARG A 11 -0.28 0.91 -7.48
N VAL A 12 -0.42 1.04 -6.16
CA VAL A 12 -1.37 0.21 -5.39
C VAL A 12 -2.79 0.48 -5.86
N ILE A 13 -3.18 1.76 -5.98
CA ILE A 13 -4.51 2.14 -6.48
C ILE A 13 -4.75 1.59 -7.88
N GLU A 14 -3.79 1.73 -8.79
CA GLU A 14 -3.88 1.18 -10.14
C GLU A 14 -4.08 -0.34 -10.12
N ASN A 15 -3.34 -1.06 -9.27
CA ASN A 15 -3.44 -2.50 -9.14
C ASN A 15 -4.78 -2.95 -8.55
N ASP A 16 -5.32 -2.22 -7.57
CA ASP A 16 -6.63 -2.49 -6.97
C ASP A 16 -7.75 -2.38 -8.02
N TRP A 17 -7.68 -1.37 -8.88
CA TRP A 17 -8.62 -1.22 -10.00
C TRP A 17 -8.49 -2.34 -11.03
N LYS A 18 -7.27 -2.69 -11.45
CA LYS A 18 -7.05 -3.82 -12.38
C LYS A 18 -7.58 -5.14 -11.80
N SER A 19 -7.30 -5.40 -10.52
CA SER A 19 -7.80 -6.56 -9.79
C SER A 19 -9.32 -6.59 -9.75
N PHE A 20 -9.97 -5.47 -9.45
CA PHE A 20 -11.42 -5.36 -9.46
C PHE A 20 -12.04 -5.69 -10.83
N PHE A 21 -11.52 -5.10 -11.91
CA PHE A 21 -12.04 -5.39 -13.26
C PHE A 21 -11.84 -6.85 -13.67
N ASN A 22 -10.69 -7.42 -13.32
CA ASN A 22 -10.41 -8.85 -13.55
C ASN A 22 -11.39 -9.75 -12.79
N ALA A 23 -11.57 -9.51 -11.49
CA ALA A 23 -12.50 -10.25 -10.66
C ALA A 23 -13.94 -10.11 -11.16
N ASN A 24 -14.37 -8.90 -11.54
CA ASN A 24 -15.72 -8.66 -12.04
C ASN A 24 -15.98 -9.34 -13.40
N ARG A 25 -14.95 -9.46 -14.25
CA ARG A 25 -15.04 -10.24 -15.50
C ARG A 25 -15.17 -11.74 -15.22
N GLU A 26 -14.41 -12.25 -14.26
CA GLU A 26 -14.47 -13.67 -13.88
C GLU A 26 -15.78 -14.02 -13.17
N PHE A 27 -16.29 -13.13 -12.32
CA PHE A 27 -17.60 -13.26 -11.68
C PHE A 27 -18.74 -13.42 -12.69
N LYS A 28 -18.67 -12.73 -13.85
CA LYS A 28 -19.66 -12.89 -14.92
C LYS A 28 -19.63 -14.27 -15.58
N LYS A 29 -18.47 -14.94 -15.60
CA LYS A 29 -18.30 -16.28 -16.18
C LYS A 29 -18.67 -17.37 -15.18
N ASN A 30 -18.11 -17.25 -13.98
CA ASN A 30 -18.17 -18.26 -12.92
C ASN A 30 -18.57 -17.61 -11.58
N PRO A 31 -19.84 -17.20 -11.40
CA PRO A 31 -20.25 -16.51 -10.17
C PRO A 31 -20.12 -17.38 -8.92
N GLY A 32 -20.22 -18.70 -9.05
CA GLY A 32 -20.19 -19.65 -7.92
C GLY A 32 -18.86 -19.80 -7.19
N VAL A 33 -17.73 -19.36 -7.78
CA VAL A 33 -16.42 -19.39 -7.09
C VAL A 33 -16.21 -18.17 -6.19
N PHE A 34 -17.12 -17.21 -6.22
CA PHE A 34 -17.09 -16.00 -5.40
C PHE A 34 -18.17 -16.05 -4.33
N THR A 35 -17.88 -15.51 -3.16
CA THR A 35 -18.87 -15.34 -2.08
C THR A 35 -19.89 -14.24 -2.38
N GLY A 36 -19.67 -13.46 -3.43
CA GLY A 36 -20.55 -12.40 -3.89
C GLY A 36 -19.92 -11.59 -5.01
N ARG A 37 -20.66 -10.60 -5.51
CA ARG A 37 -20.16 -9.73 -6.58
C ARG A 37 -18.96 -8.90 -6.09
N PRO A 38 -17.83 -8.88 -6.83
CA PRO A 38 -16.70 -8.02 -6.52
C PRO A 38 -17.12 -6.56 -6.40
N LYS A 39 -16.56 -5.85 -5.42
CA LYS A 39 -16.85 -4.43 -5.16
C LYS A 39 -15.68 -3.57 -5.64
N PRO A 40 -15.95 -2.37 -6.20
CA PRO A 40 -14.89 -1.46 -6.60
C PRO A 40 -14.12 -0.94 -5.38
N PRO A 41 -12.86 -0.51 -5.56
CA PRO A 41 -12.13 0.21 -4.53
C PRO A 41 -12.88 1.48 -4.12
N ASN A 42 -12.93 1.76 -2.81
CA ASN A 42 -13.61 2.94 -2.27
C ASN A 42 -12.59 3.98 -1.78
N TYR A 43 -13.04 5.23 -1.70
CA TYR A 43 -12.28 6.26 -1.01
C TYR A 43 -12.20 5.98 0.49
N LYS A 44 -11.09 6.41 1.09
CA LYS A 44 -10.89 6.34 2.54
C LYS A 44 -11.78 7.35 3.24
N ASP A 45 -12.13 7.04 4.48
CA ASP A 45 -12.77 8.00 5.36
C ASP A 45 -11.88 9.25 5.53
N LYS A 46 -12.50 10.42 5.62
CA LYS A 46 -11.77 11.71 5.68
C LYS A 46 -11.13 11.98 7.04
N LYS A 47 -11.65 11.39 8.12
CA LYS A 47 -11.21 11.60 9.50
C LYS A 47 -10.36 10.43 9.98
N ASP A 48 -10.87 9.22 9.83
CA ASP A 48 -10.29 8.01 10.44
C ASP A 48 -9.79 6.99 9.40
N GLY A 49 -9.74 7.40 8.13
CA GLY A 49 -9.35 6.52 7.03
C GLY A 49 -7.87 6.14 7.09
N LEU A 50 -7.59 4.87 7.39
CA LEU A 50 -6.24 4.34 7.38
C LEU A 50 -5.80 3.89 5.99
N GLY A 51 -4.49 3.89 5.77
CA GLY A 51 -3.89 3.58 4.49
C GLY A 51 -2.50 2.99 4.59
N ILE A 52 -2.19 2.11 3.64
CA ILE A 52 -0.82 1.59 3.48
C ILE A 52 0.07 2.72 2.95
N VAL A 53 1.21 2.92 3.62
CA VAL A 53 2.28 3.82 3.17
C VAL A 53 3.53 2.99 2.95
N ILE A 54 4.08 3.06 1.74
CA ILE A 54 5.21 2.21 1.35
C ILE A 54 6.49 3.05 1.30
N PHE A 55 7.50 2.59 2.04
CA PHE A 55 8.86 3.12 1.97
C PHE A 55 9.78 2.06 1.40
N THR A 56 10.60 2.43 0.43
CA THR A 56 11.58 1.52 -0.17
C THR A 56 12.94 1.64 0.52
N ASN A 57 13.82 0.67 0.27
CA ASN A 57 15.22 0.70 0.71
C ASN A 57 16.03 1.90 0.17
N GLN A 58 15.54 2.59 -0.86
CA GLN A 58 16.14 3.82 -1.40
C GLN A 58 15.82 5.03 -0.51
N GLN A 59 14.70 4.97 0.22
CA GLN A 59 14.22 6.04 1.09
C GLN A 59 14.64 5.82 2.55
N CYS A 60 14.66 4.56 2.99
CA CYS A 60 14.99 4.17 4.35
C CYS A 60 16.46 3.74 4.48
N LYS A 61 17.07 4.01 5.63
CA LYS A 61 18.44 3.57 5.96
C LYS A 61 18.42 2.74 7.23
N ILE A 62 19.21 1.67 7.28
CA ILE A 62 19.44 0.90 8.50
C ILE A 62 20.75 1.42 9.12
N LYS A 63 20.70 1.79 10.40
CA LYS A 63 21.89 2.16 11.19
C LYS A 63 21.68 1.71 12.63
N ASN A 64 22.68 1.08 13.23
CA ASN A 64 22.65 0.65 14.63
C ASN A 64 21.38 -0.15 14.98
N ASN A 65 20.93 -1.04 14.08
CA ASN A 65 19.70 -1.83 14.23
C ASN A 65 18.41 -1.00 14.29
N PHE A 66 18.40 0.21 13.73
CA PHE A 66 17.20 1.03 13.52
C PHE A 66 16.98 1.37 12.05
N ILE A 67 15.72 1.37 11.63
CA ILE A 67 15.26 1.87 10.34
C ILE A 67 14.98 3.37 10.49
N HIS A 68 15.77 4.18 9.79
CA HIS A 68 15.58 5.62 9.68
C HIS A 68 14.78 5.96 8.43
N PHE A 69 13.69 6.69 8.61
CA PHE A 69 12.80 7.17 7.54
C PHE A 69 13.28 8.53 6.98
N PRO A 70 12.78 8.95 5.80
CA PRO A 70 13.03 10.29 5.31
C PRO A 70 12.58 11.36 6.31
N LYS A 71 13.43 12.36 6.57
CA LYS A 71 13.17 13.44 7.54
C LYS A 71 11.81 14.13 7.35
N ALA A 72 11.37 14.23 6.10
CA ALA A 72 10.09 14.86 5.73
C ALA A 72 8.85 14.16 6.32
N VAL A 73 8.96 12.89 6.74
CA VAL A 73 7.83 12.10 7.26
C VAL A 73 7.68 12.22 8.78
N ARG A 74 8.74 12.67 9.49
CA ARG A 74 8.74 12.83 10.96
C ARG A 74 8.32 11.56 11.72
N ILE A 75 8.74 10.40 11.22
CA ILE A 75 8.57 9.11 11.89
C ILE A 75 9.87 8.81 12.63
N ASP A 76 9.76 8.48 13.91
CA ASP A 76 10.90 8.08 14.72
C ASP A 76 11.51 6.77 14.23
N PRO A 77 12.84 6.58 14.38
CA PRO A 77 13.48 5.36 13.94
C PRO A 77 12.88 4.12 14.60
N ILE A 78 12.62 3.08 13.80
CA ILE A 78 12.01 1.84 14.29
C ILE A 78 13.08 0.77 14.45
N LYS A 79 13.12 0.11 15.61
CA LYS A 79 14.08 -0.97 15.88
C LYS A 79 13.84 -2.15 14.93
N THR A 80 14.90 -2.69 14.37
CA THR A 80 14.89 -3.86 13.49
C THR A 80 15.90 -4.90 13.98
N THR A 81 15.65 -6.17 13.68
CA THR A 81 16.60 -7.27 13.91
C THR A 81 17.60 -7.42 12.76
N VAL A 82 17.37 -6.73 11.64
CA VAL A 82 18.22 -6.80 10.46
C VAL A 82 19.47 -5.95 10.66
N GLU A 83 20.63 -6.59 10.68
CA GLU A 83 21.94 -5.94 10.65
C GLU A 83 22.34 -5.64 9.21
N LYS A 84 23.03 -4.52 8.98
CA LYS A 84 23.44 -4.07 7.65
C LYS A 84 24.85 -3.53 7.66
#